data_AF-A0A2H3J8B4-F1
#
_entry.id   AF-A0A2H3J8B4-F1
#
_cell.length_a   1.000
_cell.length_b   1.000
_cell.length_c   1.000
_cell.angle_alpha   90.00
_cell.angle_beta   90.00
_cell.angle_gamma   90.00
#
_symmetry.space_group_name_H-M   'P 1'
#
loop_
_entity.id
_entity.type
_entity.pdbx_description
1 polymer ?
#
loop_
_entity_poly.entity_id
_entity_poly.type
_entity_poly.pdbx_seq_one_letter_code
_entity_poly.pdbx_strand_id
1 'polypeptide(L)'
;MVHILGVLLPDKQLVKFALTHFYGIGRETASRICARMQIHDTCKVRDLSANQITSITAFLSSPATAPLLQRYSLAAPDHVPPRFTDPIPSEEATPTDAPQKLSIGDRLRSIKIESELRREVRENIAHQRNIGSYVGRRHAMGLPVRGQNTQTNARTARKLNKVERYA
;
A
#
# COMPACT_ATOMS: atom_id res chain seq x y z
N MET A 1 22.71 -2.96 4.34
CA MET A 1 21.79 -3.22 3.23
C MET A 1 20.73 -4.15 3.74
N VAL A 2 19.45 -3.90 3.47
CA VAL A 2 18.35 -4.71 4.01
C VAL A 2 17.59 -5.34 2.84
N HIS A 3 17.35 -6.64 2.93
CA HIS A 3 16.54 -7.39 1.95
C HIS A 3 15.17 -7.70 2.57
N ILE A 4 14.11 -7.25 1.90
CA ILE A 4 12.73 -7.50 2.33
C ILE A 4 11.97 -8.04 1.12
N LEU A 5 11.36 -9.24 1.25
CA LEU A 5 10.56 -9.89 0.21
C LEU A 5 11.24 -9.96 -1.18
N GLY A 6 12.56 -10.15 -1.20
CA GLY A 6 13.34 -10.25 -2.44
C GLY A 6 13.73 -8.90 -3.08
N VAL A 7 13.34 -7.77 -2.49
CA VAL A 7 13.77 -6.43 -2.92
C VAL A 7 14.91 -5.92 -2.03
N LEU A 8 15.94 -5.36 -2.65
CA LEU A 8 17.05 -4.72 -1.95
C LEU A 8 16.68 -3.26 -1.63
N LEU A 9 16.71 -2.90 -0.36
CA LEU A 9 16.49 -1.53 0.10
C LEU A 9 17.83 -0.83 0.41
N PRO A 10 18.06 0.37 -0.14
CA PRO A 10 19.30 1.11 0.08
C PRO A 10 19.34 1.77 1.47
N ASP A 11 20.43 1.54 2.20
CA ASP A 11 20.65 1.97 3.60
C ASP A 11 20.54 3.47 3.86
N LYS A 12 21.02 4.27 2.90
CA LYS A 12 21.12 5.73 3.04
C LYS A 12 19.77 6.43 2.90
N GLN A 13 18.79 5.75 2.32
CA GLN A 13 17.49 6.33 2.00
C GLN A 13 16.56 6.29 3.22
N LEU A 14 15.61 7.22 3.24
CA LEU A 14 14.52 7.21 4.22
C LEU A 14 13.58 6.03 3.96
N VAL A 15 13.07 5.41 5.03
CA VAL A 15 12.19 4.23 4.94
C VAL A 15 10.96 4.52 4.06
N LYS A 16 10.37 5.71 4.18
CA LYS A 16 9.23 6.17 3.36
C LYS A 16 9.48 6.10 1.85
N PHE A 17 10.71 6.40 1.41
CA PHE A 17 11.07 6.32 -0.02
C PHE A 17 11.65 4.95 -0.40
N ALA A 18 12.27 4.26 0.54
CA ALA A 18 12.71 2.88 0.32
C ALA A 18 11.51 1.98 0.01
N LEU A 19 10.41 2.12 0.74
CA LEU A 19 9.18 1.34 0.51
C LEU A 19 8.55 1.55 -0.88
N THR A 20 8.81 2.68 -1.56
CA THR A 20 8.29 2.88 -2.93
C THR A 20 9.03 2.07 -4.00
N HIS A 21 10.11 1.36 -3.63
CA HIS A 21 10.75 0.40 -4.53
C HIS A 21 9.85 -0.83 -4.76
N PHE A 22 8.95 -1.12 -3.81
CA PHE A 22 7.97 -2.18 -3.98
C PHE A 22 6.89 -1.79 -4.99
N TYR A 23 6.68 -2.63 -6.00
CA TYR A 23 5.60 -2.44 -6.95
C TYR A 23 4.24 -2.49 -6.24
N GLY A 24 3.41 -1.46 -6.45
CA GLY A 24 2.12 -1.30 -5.78
C GLY A 24 2.16 -0.38 -4.56
N ILE A 25 3.34 0.00 -4.06
CA ILE A 25 3.49 0.95 -2.95
C ILE A 25 3.89 2.32 -3.49
N GLY A 26 3.01 3.30 -3.35
CA GLY A 26 3.28 4.72 -3.61
C GLY A 26 3.70 5.50 -2.36
N ARG A 27 3.88 6.82 -2.52
CA ARG A 27 4.30 7.72 -1.43
C ARG A 27 3.31 7.76 -0.27
N GLU A 28 2.02 7.84 -0.58
CA GLU A 28 0.93 7.90 0.42
C GLU A 28 0.81 6.59 1.20
N THR A 29 0.84 5.45 0.50
CA THR A 29 0.77 4.13 1.12
C THR A 29 2.00 3.86 1.97
N ALA A 30 3.20 4.23 1.50
CA ALA A 30 4.43 4.10 2.28
C ALA A 30 4.36 4.92 3.58
N SER A 31 3.91 6.18 3.51
CA SER A 31 3.75 7.04 4.70
C SER A 31 2.79 6.42 5.71
N ARG A 32 1.68 5.83 5.24
CA ARG A 32 0.70 5.15 6.11
C ARG A 32 1.26 3.88 6.73
N ILE A 33 2.05 3.10 5.98
CA ILE A 33 2.71 1.90 6.50
C ILE A 33 3.71 2.28 7.59
N CYS A 34 4.53 3.31 7.37
CA CYS A 34 5.46 3.82 8.39
C CYS A 34 4.72 4.25 9.65
N ALA A 35 3.63 5.02 9.50
CA ALA A 35 2.80 5.46 10.63
C ALA A 35 2.20 4.27 11.40
N ARG A 36 1.71 3.24 10.70
CA ARG A 36 1.16 2.02 11.33
C ARG A 36 2.23 1.25 12.12
N MET A 37 3.44 1.17 11.58
CA MET A 37 4.58 0.49 12.22
C MET A 37 5.31 1.35 13.25
N GLN A 38 4.79 2.54 13.54
CA GLN A 38 5.39 3.48 14.49
C GLN A 38 6.84 3.85 14.13
N ILE A 39 7.14 3.93 12.83
CA ILE A 39 8.45 4.34 12.31
C ILE A 39 8.40 5.83 12.00
N HIS A 40 9.40 6.56 12.47
CA HIS A 40 9.52 7.99 12.22
C HIS A 40 9.78 8.30 10.73
N ASP A 41 9.20 9.39 10.22
CA ASP A 41 9.29 9.78 8.80
C ASP A 41 10.72 10.08 8.31
N THR A 42 11.60 10.53 9.20
CA THR A 42 13.03 10.78 8.90
C THR A 42 13.94 9.57 9.17
N CYS A 43 13.38 8.44 9.62
CA CYS A 43 14.17 7.24 9.85
C CYS A 43 14.76 6.73 8.53
N LYS A 44 16.07 6.38 8.55
CA LYS A 44 16.75 5.76 7.41
C LYS A 44 16.68 4.25 7.54
N VAL A 45 16.79 3.56 6.40
CA VAL A 45 16.75 2.08 6.35
C VAL A 45 17.84 1.46 7.23
N ARG A 46 19.03 2.06 7.28
CA ARG A 46 20.14 1.59 8.12
C ARG A 46 19.85 1.64 9.63
N ASP A 47 18.94 2.52 10.06
CA ASP A 47 18.68 2.80 11.48
C ASP A 47 17.48 1.94 11.98
N LEU A 48 16.91 1.07 11.13
CA LEU A 48 15.81 0.18 11.49
C LEU A 48 16.28 -0.96 12.41
N SER A 49 15.51 -1.20 13.47
CA SER A 49 15.68 -2.38 14.33
C SER A 49 15.28 -3.67 13.60
N ALA A 50 15.92 -4.79 13.96
CA ALA A 50 15.54 -6.12 13.47
C ALA A 50 14.05 -6.42 13.71
N ASN A 51 13.49 -6.00 14.86
CA ASN A 51 12.07 -6.19 15.16
C ASN A 51 11.19 -5.40 14.19
N GLN A 52 11.57 -4.16 13.87
CA GLN A 52 10.83 -3.34 12.91
C GLN A 52 10.88 -3.94 11.50
N ILE A 53 12.03 -4.48 11.09
CA ILE A 53 12.19 -5.16 9.81
C ILE A 53 11.28 -6.40 9.73
N THR A 54 11.24 -7.20 10.80
CA THR A 54 10.34 -8.36 10.89
C THR A 54 8.88 -7.94 10.83
N SER A 55 8.48 -6.88 11.55
CA SER A 55 7.11 -6.34 11.50
C SER A 55 6.72 -5.83 10.12
N ILE A 56 7.60 -5.09 9.45
CA ILE A 56 7.38 -4.65 8.06
C ILE A 56 7.22 -5.87 7.14
N THR A 57 8.10 -6.86 7.26
CA THR A 57 8.08 -8.04 6.39
C THR A 57 6.80 -8.86 6.59
N ALA A 58 6.42 -9.11 7.84
CA ALA A 58 5.17 -9.81 8.17
C ALA A 58 3.95 -9.07 7.61
N PHE A 59 3.92 -7.74 7.74
CA PHE A 59 2.84 -6.91 7.22
C PHE A 59 2.76 -6.91 5.69
N LEU A 60 3.89 -6.76 5.00
CA LEU A 60 3.91 -6.78 3.54
C LEU A 60 3.57 -8.17 2.99
N SER A 61 3.89 -9.24 3.72
CA SER A 61 3.50 -10.61 3.36
C SER A 61 2.01 -10.89 3.57
N SER A 62 1.39 -10.33 4.61
CA SER A 62 -0.02 -10.58 4.93
C SER A 62 -0.67 -9.34 5.58
N PRO A 63 -1.06 -8.34 4.78
CA PRO A 63 -1.61 -7.09 5.31
C PRO A 63 -2.97 -7.29 5.99
N ALA A 64 -3.71 -8.33 5.62
CA ALA A 64 -5.00 -8.66 6.19
C ALA A 64 -4.93 -9.16 7.65
N THR A 65 -3.79 -9.71 8.05
CA THR A 65 -3.56 -10.32 9.37
C THR A 65 -3.12 -9.29 10.41
N ALA A 66 -2.66 -8.12 9.98
CA ALA A 66 -2.17 -7.10 10.89
C ALA A 66 -3.28 -6.59 11.82
N PRO A 67 -3.03 -6.46 13.14
CA PRO A 67 -4.03 -6.03 14.09
C PRO A 67 -4.54 -4.63 13.71
N LEU A 68 -5.86 -4.45 13.76
CA LEU A 68 -6.48 -3.17 13.42
C LEU A 68 -6.02 -2.09 14.40
N LEU A 69 -5.91 -0.84 13.92
CA LEU A 69 -5.74 0.29 14.82
C LEU A 69 -6.92 0.32 15.79
N GLN A 70 -6.63 0.26 17.09
CA GLN A 70 -7.65 0.41 18.13
C GLN A 70 -8.34 1.76 17.95
N ARG A 71 -9.65 1.73 17.68
CA ARG A 71 -10.47 2.93 17.63
C ARG A 71 -11.06 3.13 19.01
N TYR A 72 -10.55 4.12 19.72
CA TYR A 72 -11.17 4.60 20.95
C TYR A 72 -12.46 5.33 20.59
N SER A 73 -13.50 5.13 21.39
CA SER A 73 -14.73 5.92 21.25
C SER A 73 -14.40 7.39 21.38
N LEU A 74 -15.02 8.23 20.54
CA LEU A 74 -14.98 9.67 20.77
C LEU A 74 -15.60 9.95 22.14
N ALA A 75 -14.98 10.87 22.89
CA ALA A 75 -15.55 11.34 24.14
C ALA A 75 -16.96 11.90 23.89
N ALA A 76 -17.90 11.62 24.81
CA ALA A 76 -19.23 12.20 24.76
C ALA A 76 -19.15 13.74 24.83
N PRO A 77 -20.13 14.49 24.29
CA PRO A 77 -20.14 15.96 24.37
C PRO A 77 -20.10 16.49 25.82
N ASP A 78 -20.62 15.72 26.77
CA ASP A 78 -20.62 16.04 28.20
C ASP A 78 -19.35 15.53 28.94
N HIS A 79 -18.36 15.00 28.22
CA HIS A 79 -17.15 14.43 28.82
C HIS A 79 -16.26 15.54 29.38
N VAL A 80 -16.17 15.59 30.72
CA VAL A 80 -15.23 16.45 31.43
C VAL A 80 -13.92 15.68 31.62
N PRO A 81 -12.78 16.21 31.12
CA PRO A 81 -11.50 15.54 31.28
C PRO A 81 -11.14 15.44 32.78
N PRO A 82 -10.48 14.34 33.22
CA PRO A 82 -10.04 14.22 34.59
C PRO A 82 -9.06 15.35 34.94
N ARG A 83 -9.07 15.79 36.20
CA ARG A 83 -8.15 16.82 36.67
C ARG A 83 -6.73 16.24 36.70
N PHE A 84 -5.72 17.09 36.57
CA PHE A 84 -4.31 16.66 36.66
C PHE A 84 -3.95 15.96 37.98
N THR A 85 -4.71 16.21 39.05
CA THR A 85 -4.56 15.57 40.36
C THR A 85 -5.19 14.19 40.44
N ASP A 86 -6.13 13.88 39.55
CA ASP A 86 -6.84 12.61 39.58
C ASP A 86 -5.88 11.52 39.07
N PRO A 87 -5.83 10.34 39.72
CA PRO A 87 -5.07 9.22 39.20
C PRO A 87 -5.53 8.95 37.77
N ILE A 88 -4.59 8.77 36.84
CA ILE A 88 -4.90 8.39 35.46
C ILE A 88 -5.79 7.14 35.54
N PRO A 89 -7.06 7.20 35.12
CA PRO A 89 -7.92 6.04 35.16
C PRO A 89 -7.25 4.94 34.35
N SER A 90 -7.06 3.75 34.94
CA SER A 90 -6.56 2.57 34.24
C SER A 90 -7.64 1.99 33.34
N GLU A 91 -8.39 2.85 32.64
CA GLU A 91 -9.38 2.44 31.64
C GLU A 91 -8.63 1.65 30.58
N GLU A 92 -8.61 0.32 30.77
CA GLU A 92 -8.50 -0.64 29.71
C GLU A 92 -9.63 -0.27 28.75
N ALA A 93 -9.29 0.51 27.73
CA ALA A 93 -10.25 0.92 26.73
C ALA A 93 -10.90 -0.34 26.17
N THR A 94 -12.08 -0.67 26.66
CA THR A 94 -12.81 -1.86 26.22
C THR A 94 -13.08 -1.63 24.74
N PRO A 95 -12.47 -2.42 23.83
CA PRO A 95 -12.78 -2.32 22.41
C PRO A 95 -14.26 -2.65 22.30
N THR A 96 -15.11 -1.65 22.05
CA THR A 96 -16.54 -1.89 21.96
C THR A 96 -16.78 -2.71 20.68
N ASP A 97 -17.21 -3.97 20.82
CA ASP A 97 -17.57 -4.90 19.73
C ASP A 97 -18.78 -4.43 18.87
N ALA A 98 -19.25 -3.19 19.07
CA ALA A 98 -20.39 -2.66 18.33
C ALA A 98 -19.99 -2.31 16.88
N PRO A 99 -20.79 -2.72 15.88
CA PRO A 99 -20.51 -2.44 14.47
C PRO A 99 -20.67 -0.95 14.19
N GLN A 100 -19.56 -0.22 14.22
CA GLN A 100 -19.49 1.20 13.88
C GLN A 100 -19.88 1.39 12.40
N LYS A 101 -20.99 2.11 12.19
CA LYS A 101 -21.52 2.46 10.86
C LYS A 101 -20.43 3.11 9.99
N LEU A 102 -20.12 2.46 8.86
CA LEU A 102 -19.41 2.98 7.69
C LEU A 102 -18.07 3.72 7.96
N SER A 103 -17.17 3.13 8.76
CA SER A 103 -15.78 3.55 8.64
C SER A 103 -15.25 3.10 7.28
N ILE A 104 -14.69 4.02 6.50
CA ILE A 104 -13.83 3.70 5.37
C ILE A 104 -12.79 2.71 5.91
N GLY A 105 -12.89 1.43 5.52
CA GLY A 105 -12.04 0.38 6.03
C GLY A 105 -10.56 0.73 5.87
N ASP A 106 -9.70 0.10 6.66
CA ASP A 106 -8.25 0.30 6.58
C ASP A 106 -7.78 0.07 5.13
N ARG A 107 -7.40 1.15 4.43
CA ARG A 107 -7.02 1.10 3.00
C ARG A 107 -5.82 0.17 2.74
N LEU A 108 -5.05 -0.12 3.78
CA LEU A 108 -3.89 -0.99 3.70
C LEU A 108 -4.26 -2.48 3.76
N ARG A 109 -5.46 -2.86 4.22
CA ARG A 109 -5.84 -4.27 4.45
C ARG A 109 -5.90 -5.10 3.18
N SER A 110 -6.34 -4.48 2.08
CA SER A 110 -6.52 -5.13 0.77
C SER A 110 -5.43 -4.75 -0.24
N ILE A 111 -4.28 -4.27 0.22
CA ILE A 111 -3.20 -3.90 -0.69
C ILE A 111 -2.57 -5.15 -1.28
N LYS A 112 -2.42 -5.18 -2.60
CA LYS A 112 -1.68 -6.21 -3.33
C LYS A 112 -0.36 -5.62 -3.78
N ILE A 113 0.72 -6.39 -3.63
CA ILE A 113 2.10 -5.92 -3.83
C ILE A 113 2.84 -6.88 -4.78
N GLU A 114 3.84 -6.36 -5.47
CA GLU A 114 4.80 -7.11 -6.30
C GLU A 114 4.17 -8.15 -7.24
N SER A 115 4.45 -9.44 -7.02
CA SER A 115 4.11 -10.52 -7.91
C SER A 115 2.61 -10.69 -8.06
N GLU A 116 1.86 -10.51 -6.96
CA GLU A 116 0.40 -10.66 -6.94
C GLU A 116 -0.25 -9.55 -7.79
N LEU A 117 0.10 -8.28 -7.54
CA LEU A 117 -0.46 -7.17 -8.30
C LEU A 117 -0.06 -7.25 -9.78
N ARG A 118 1.19 -7.62 -10.09
CA ARG A 118 1.64 -7.83 -11.48
C ARG A 118 0.90 -8.98 -12.16
N ARG A 119 0.58 -10.05 -11.42
CA ARG A 119 -0.16 -11.20 -11.94
C ARG A 119 -1.60 -10.82 -12.26
N GLU A 120 -2.29 -10.16 -11.34
CA GLU A 120 -3.66 -9.69 -11.56
C GLU A 120 -3.77 -8.76 -12.76
N VAL A 121 -2.84 -7.80 -12.91
CA VAL A 121 -2.81 -6.92 -14.08
C VAL A 121 -2.61 -7.70 -15.38
N ARG A 122 -1.74 -8.71 -15.38
CA ARG A 122 -1.51 -9.59 -16.54
C ARG A 122 -2.75 -10.42 -16.88
N GLU A 123 -3.39 -11.02 -15.88
CA GLU A 123 -4.61 -11.81 -16.05
C GLU A 123 -5.75 -10.96 -16.61
N ASN A 124 -5.94 -9.74 -16.09
CA ASN A 124 -6.95 -8.80 -16.58
C ASN A 124 -6.72 -8.41 -18.06
N ILE A 125 -5.46 -8.15 -18.45
CA ILE A 125 -5.11 -7.83 -19.84
C ILE A 125 -5.30 -9.06 -20.74
N ALA A 126 -4.87 -10.24 -20.29
CA ALA A 126 -5.05 -11.50 -21.02
C ALA A 126 -6.53 -11.78 -21.25
N HIS A 127 -7.37 -11.59 -20.24
CA HIS A 127 -8.82 -11.74 -20.34
C HIS A 127 -9.43 -10.81 -21.40
N GLN A 128 -9.08 -9.51 -21.37
CA GLN A 128 -9.56 -8.55 -22.35
C GLN A 128 -9.13 -8.86 -23.79
N ARG A 129 -7.95 -9.48 -23.97
CA ARG A 129 -7.45 -9.97 -25.26
C ARG A 129 -8.23 -11.20 -25.73
N ASN A 130 -8.45 -12.18 -24.84
CA ASN A 130 -9.19 -13.41 -25.16
C ASN A 130 -10.63 -13.11 -25.59
N ILE A 131 -11.27 -12.12 -24.95
CA ILE A 131 -12.60 -11.64 -25.35
C ILE A 131 -12.60 -10.98 -26.74
N GLY A 132 -11.46 -10.45 -27.19
CA GLY A 132 -11.38 -9.68 -28.43
C GLY A 132 -11.89 -8.24 -28.32
N SER A 133 -12.04 -7.73 -27.10
CA SER A 133 -12.48 -6.34 -26.84
C SER A 133 -11.58 -5.32 -27.54
N TYR A 134 -12.10 -4.12 -27.83
CA TYR A 134 -11.30 -3.02 -28.41
C TYR A 134 -10.04 -2.74 -27.57
N VAL A 135 -10.20 -2.73 -26.24
CA VAL A 135 -9.09 -2.55 -25.29
C VAL A 135 -8.04 -3.65 -25.44
N GLY A 136 -8.47 -4.92 -25.49
CA GLY A 136 -7.58 -6.07 -25.68
C GLY A 136 -6.81 -5.98 -27.00
N ARG A 137 -7.46 -5.62 -28.11
CA ARG A 137 -6.79 -5.40 -29.40
C ARG A 137 -5.74 -4.28 -29.33
N ARG A 138 -6.03 -3.17 -28.64
CA ARG A 138 -5.06 -2.07 -28.45
C ARG A 138 -3.87 -2.50 -27.61
N HIS A 139 -4.09 -3.26 -26.54
CA HIS A 139 -3.02 -3.85 -25.74
C HIS A 139 -2.15 -4.84 -26.55
N ALA A 140 -2.76 -5.66 -27.41
CA ALA A 140 -2.05 -6.57 -28.31
C ALA A 140 -1.17 -5.81 -29.32
N MET A 141 -1.66 -4.68 -29.85
CA MET A 141 -0.94 -3.83 -30.80
C MET A 141 0.09 -2.88 -30.14
N GLY A 142 0.17 -2.87 -28.81
CA GLY A 142 1.05 -1.96 -28.05
C GLY A 142 0.66 -0.48 -28.15
N LEU A 143 -0.61 -0.19 -28.46
CA LEU A 143 -1.13 1.17 -28.64
C LEU A 143 -1.84 1.68 -27.38
N PRO A 144 -1.97 3.00 -27.20
CA PRO A 144 -2.75 3.58 -26.12
C PRO A 144 -4.22 3.16 -26.18
N VAL A 145 -4.81 2.91 -25.01
CA VAL A 145 -6.17 2.35 -24.89
C VAL A 145 -7.25 3.42 -24.78
N ARG A 146 -6.98 4.50 -24.02
CA ARG A 146 -7.98 5.51 -23.62
C ARG A 146 -8.28 6.57 -24.70
N GLY A 147 -8.29 6.18 -25.98
CA GLY A 147 -8.65 7.09 -27.08
C GLY A 147 -7.62 8.17 -27.42
N GLN A 148 -6.37 8.03 -26.97
CA GLN A 148 -5.29 8.96 -27.35
C GLN A 148 -4.99 8.87 -28.85
N ASN A 149 -4.68 10.02 -29.48
CA ASN A 149 -4.38 10.09 -30.91
C ASN A 149 -3.15 9.23 -31.26
N THR A 150 -3.32 8.28 -32.18
CA THR A 150 -2.25 7.38 -32.66
C THR A 150 -1.71 7.72 -34.04
N GLN A 151 -2.22 8.74 -34.72
CA GLN A 151 -1.70 9.15 -36.03
C GLN A 151 -0.26 9.66 -35.92
N THR A 152 -0.01 10.56 -34.96
CA THR A 152 1.32 11.15 -34.73
C THR A 152 2.11 10.40 -33.65
N ASN A 153 1.43 9.91 -32.60
CA ASN A 153 2.10 9.41 -31.40
C ASN A 153 2.32 7.89 -31.38
N ALA A 154 1.84 7.12 -32.37
CA ALA A 154 1.94 5.66 -32.35
C ALA A 154 3.39 5.15 -32.26
N ARG A 155 4.34 5.80 -32.96
CA ARG A 155 5.76 5.39 -32.94
C ARG A 155 6.35 5.53 -31.54
N THR A 156 6.11 6.66 -30.88
CA THR A 156 6.53 6.91 -29.50
C THR A 156 5.85 5.96 -28.54
N ALA A 157 4.54 5.74 -28.69
CA ALA A 157 3.79 4.82 -27.86
C ALA A 157 4.34 3.38 -27.96
N ARG A 158 4.62 2.88 -29.16
CA ARG A 158 5.24 1.57 -29.36
C ARG A 158 6.65 1.49 -28.76
N LYS A 159 7.45 2.57 -28.86
CA LYS A 159 8.80 2.64 -28.28
C LYS A 159 8.80 2.68 -26.75
N LEU A 160 7.88 3.40 -26.13
CA LEU A 160 7.87 3.63 -24.67
C LEU A 160 7.02 2.61 -23.91
N ASN A 161 6.00 2.05 -24.54
CA ASN A 161 5.20 0.97 -23.96
C ASN A 161 5.94 -0.38 -24.04
N LYS A 162 7.16 -0.42 -23.50
CA LYS A 162 8.02 -1.62 -23.39
C LYS A 162 7.75 -2.45 -22.14
N VAL A 163 6.80 -2.05 -21.30
CA VAL A 163 6.39 -2.93 -20.19
C VAL A 163 6.08 -4.27 -20.85
N GLU A 164 6.88 -5.29 -20.53
CA GLU A 164 6.65 -6.63 -21.04
C GLU A 164 5.33 -7.05 -20.43
N ARG A 165 4.28 -6.88 -21.24
CA ARG A 165 2.92 -7.23 -20.88
C ARG A 165 2.78 -8.76 -20.80
N TYR A 166 3.83 -9.49 -21.19
CA TYR A 166 3.93 -10.93 -21.29
C TYR A 166 5.36 -11.36 -20.94
N ALA A 167 5.49 -12.09 -19.84
CA ALA A 167 6.18 -13.37 -19.83
C ALA A 167 5.16 -14.38 -19.32
#